data_AF-A0A7S3K540-F1
#
_entry.id   AF-A0A7S3K540-F1
#
_cell.length_a   1.000
_cell.length_b   1.000
_cell.length_c   1.000
_cell.angle_alpha   90.00
_cell.angle_beta   90.00
_cell.angle_gamma   90.00
#
_symmetry.space_group_name_H-M   'P 1'
#
loop_
_entity.id
_entity.type
_entity.pdbx_description
1 polymer ?
#
loop_
_entity_poly.entity_id
_entity_poly.type
_entity_poly.pdbx_seq_one_letter_code
_entity_poly.pdbx_strand_id
1 'polypeptide(L)'
;GKLEIETKPHGHGDVHTLLHQHGVIQKWAKMEKRWVIFFQDTNALVFRALPSALGVSVRKDFDVNSICVPRKPGEAMGGIATLTNEAVNQKITINVEYNQLDPLLKASWNENGDVADKSGNSFFPGNSNIILIKVST
;
A
#
# COMPACT_ATOMS: atom_id res chain seq x y z
N GLY A 1 38.43 12.59 7.71
CA GLY A 1 39.13 11.80 8.75
C GLY A 1 38.29 10.59 9.05
N LYS A 2 38.90 9.41 9.24
CA LYS A 2 38.24 8.09 9.21
C LYS A 2 37.53 7.72 10.55
N LEU A 3 36.54 8.51 10.97
CA LEU A 3 35.70 8.26 12.16
C LEU A 3 34.25 8.77 11.97
N GLU A 4 33.65 8.54 10.81
CA GLU A 4 32.25 8.91 10.55
C GLU A 4 31.35 7.67 10.65
N ILE A 5 30.11 7.87 11.13
CA ILE A 5 29.10 6.81 11.19
C ILE A 5 28.64 6.50 9.77
N GLU A 6 28.67 5.21 9.39
CA GLU A 6 28.08 4.77 8.12
C GLU A 6 26.56 4.97 8.16
N THR A 7 26.01 5.62 7.13
CA THR A 7 24.58 5.90 7.04
C THR A 7 24.00 5.36 5.73
N LYS A 8 22.73 4.96 5.77
CA LYS A 8 21.92 4.58 4.61
C LYS A 8 20.53 5.21 4.75
N PRO A 9 19.84 5.50 3.64
CA PRO A 9 18.44 5.92 3.69
C PRO A 9 17.60 4.86 4.40
N HIS A 10 16.65 5.30 5.23
CA HIS A 10 15.77 4.41 5.99
C HIS A 10 14.63 3.84 5.13
N GLY A 11 14.22 4.59 4.10
CA GLY A 11 13.24 4.16 3.10
C GLY A 11 12.15 5.19 2.86
N HIS A 12 11.25 4.93 1.91
CA HIS A 12 10.18 5.87 1.54
C HIS A 12 9.14 6.09 2.65
N GLY A 13 9.09 5.24 3.68
CA GLY A 13 8.21 5.41 4.83
C GLY A 13 8.47 6.67 5.66
N ASP A 14 9.68 7.24 5.57
CA ASP A 14 10.06 8.49 6.27
C ASP A 14 9.16 9.67 5.91
N VAL A 15 8.50 9.62 4.74
CA VAL A 15 7.56 10.66 4.31
C VAL A 15 6.48 10.92 5.36
N HIS A 16 5.99 9.89 6.05
CA HIS A 16 4.92 10.05 7.05
C HIS A 16 5.42 10.77 8.30
N THR A 17 6.63 10.43 8.77
CA THR A 17 7.30 11.12 9.87
C THR A 17 7.57 12.57 9.52
N LEU A 18 8.09 12.84 8.32
CA LEU A 18 8.38 14.19 7.85
C LEU A 18 7.11 15.05 7.75
N LEU A 19 6.02 14.50 7.20
CA LEU A 19 4.72 15.20 7.12
C LEU A 19 4.17 15.54 8.50
N HIS A 20 4.32 14.65 9.48
CA HIS A 20 3.90 14.86 10.86
C HIS A 20 4.74 15.95 11.54
N GLN A 21 6.08 15.82 11.51
CA GLN A 21 7.02 16.74 12.16
C GLN A 21 6.90 18.17 11.63
N HIS A 22 6.62 18.34 10.34
CA HIS A 22 6.52 19.66 9.71
C HIS A 22 5.09 20.21 9.67
N GLY A 23 4.12 19.56 10.33
CA GLY A 23 2.75 20.05 10.42
C GLY A 23 2.00 20.11 9.08
N VAL A 24 2.45 19.35 8.08
CA VAL A 24 1.96 19.46 6.69
C VAL A 24 0.51 18.98 6.59
N ILE A 25 0.17 17.89 7.29
CA ILE A 25 -1.20 17.36 7.32
C ILE A 25 -2.16 18.38 7.92
N GLN A 26 -1.78 19.03 9.03
CA GLN A 26 -2.58 20.07 9.69
C GLN A 26 -2.76 21.29 8.78
N LYS A 27 -1.72 21.66 8.03
CA LYS A 27 -1.81 22.71 7.00
C LYS A 27 -2.83 22.33 5.92
N TRP A 28 -2.78 21.10 5.39
CA TRP A 28 -3.73 20.63 4.40
C TRP A 28 -5.17 20.57 4.93
N ALA A 29 -5.36 20.15 6.18
CA ALA A 29 -6.66 20.16 6.84
C ALA A 29 -7.23 21.59 6.95
N LYS A 30 -6.41 22.58 7.34
CA LYS A 30 -6.80 24.01 7.35
C LYS A 30 -7.11 24.56 5.95
N MET A 31 -6.56 23.95 4.90
CA MET A 31 -6.85 24.26 3.50
C MET A 31 -8.03 23.43 2.95
N GLU A 32 -8.78 22.76 3.83
CA GLU A 32 -9.94 21.92 3.50
C GLU A 32 -9.63 20.82 2.47
N LYS A 33 -8.38 20.34 2.45
CA LYS A 33 -8.01 19.18 1.62
C LYS A 33 -8.54 17.92 2.29
N ARG A 34 -9.31 17.14 1.53
CA ARG A 34 -9.97 15.92 2.03
C ARG A 34 -9.17 14.65 1.79
N TRP A 35 -8.27 14.65 0.80
CA TRP A 35 -7.50 13.49 0.38
C TRP A 35 -6.07 13.88 0.07
N VAL A 36 -5.14 13.00 0.42
CA VAL A 36 -3.74 13.02 -0.02
C VAL A 36 -3.50 11.77 -0.86
N ILE A 37 -2.69 11.92 -1.91
CA ILE A 37 -2.30 10.83 -2.80
C ILE A 37 -0.78 10.73 -2.77
N PHE A 38 -0.27 9.57 -2.38
CA PHE A 38 1.14 9.21 -2.49
C PHE A 38 1.34 8.45 -3.78
N PHE A 39 2.37 8.80 -4.55
CA PHE A 39 2.68 8.19 -5.83
C PHE A 39 4.21 7.97 -5.97
N GLN A 40 4.60 7.07 -6.86
CA GLN A 40 6.00 6.77 -7.17
C GLN A 40 6.52 7.64 -8.33
N ASP A 41 7.81 7.95 -8.30
CA ASP A 41 8.50 8.88 -9.21
C ASP A 41 8.39 8.52 -10.71
N THR A 42 8.30 7.23 -11.03
CA THR A 42 8.48 6.69 -12.38
C THR A 42 7.22 6.06 -12.97
N ASN A 43 6.06 6.19 -12.32
CA ASN A 43 4.78 5.68 -12.83
C ASN A 43 3.84 6.81 -13.27
N ALA A 44 4.13 7.44 -14.41
CA ALA A 44 3.29 8.52 -14.94
C ALA A 44 1.87 8.07 -15.35
N LEU A 45 1.65 6.78 -15.60
CA LEU A 45 0.34 6.27 -16.01
C LEU A 45 -0.70 6.33 -14.88
N VAL A 46 -0.25 6.37 -13.63
CA VAL A 46 -1.12 6.43 -12.45
C VAL A 46 -2.10 7.60 -12.51
N PHE A 47 -1.69 8.74 -13.06
CA PHE A 47 -2.51 9.95 -13.12
C PHE A 47 -3.80 9.76 -13.92
N ARG A 48 -3.86 8.75 -14.81
CA ARG A 48 -5.10 8.36 -15.50
C ARG A 48 -6.08 7.60 -14.60
N ALA A 49 -5.58 6.87 -13.61
CA ALA A 49 -6.39 6.09 -12.67
C ALA A 49 -6.83 6.90 -11.44
N LEU A 50 -6.11 7.96 -11.07
CA LEU A 50 -6.39 8.74 -9.85
C LEU A 50 -7.82 9.28 -9.76
N PRO A 51 -8.43 9.86 -10.82
CA PRO A 51 -9.81 10.36 -10.72
C PRO A 51 -10.81 9.24 -10.40
N SER A 52 -10.65 8.08 -11.04
CA SER A 52 -11.48 6.91 -10.79
C SER A 52 -11.27 6.35 -9.39
N ALA A 53 -10.01 6.23 -8.95
CA ALA A 53 -9.66 5.75 -7.61
C ALA A 53 -10.25 6.65 -6.52
N LEU A 54 -10.12 7.98 -6.66
CA LEU A 54 -10.71 8.95 -5.74
C LEU A 54 -12.24 8.84 -5.72
N GLY A 55 -12.87 8.75 -6.90
CA GLY A 55 -14.32 8.59 -7.01
C GLY A 55 -14.84 7.28 -6.39
N VAL A 56 -14.04 6.21 -6.39
CA VAL A 56 -14.35 4.98 -5.67
C VAL A 56 -14.18 5.18 -4.17
N SER A 57 -13.08 5.78 -3.72
CA SER A 57 -12.84 6.03 -2.29
C SER A 57 -13.94 6.87 -1.66
N VAL A 58 -14.45 7.88 -2.36
CA VAL A 58 -15.60 8.69 -1.91
C VAL A 58 -16.88 7.86 -1.86
N ARG A 59 -17.18 7.09 -2.89
CA ARG A 59 -18.43 6.30 -2.98
C ARG A 59 -18.48 5.14 -1.97
N LYS A 60 -17.31 4.60 -1.60
CA LYS A 60 -17.18 3.48 -0.67
C LYS A 60 -16.75 3.89 0.73
N ASP A 61 -16.55 5.19 0.95
CA ASP A 61 -16.08 5.79 2.20
C ASP A 61 -14.81 5.13 2.76
N PHE A 62 -13.80 4.93 1.90
CA PHE A 62 -12.53 4.31 2.30
C PHE A 62 -11.58 5.31 2.97
N ASP A 63 -11.08 5.03 4.17
CA ASP A 63 -10.05 5.88 4.77
C ASP A 63 -8.69 5.75 4.07
N VAL A 64 -8.41 4.56 3.54
CA VAL A 64 -7.22 4.23 2.75
C VAL A 64 -7.62 3.42 1.52
N ASN A 65 -7.07 3.76 0.35
CA ASN A 65 -7.29 3.02 -0.89
C ASN A 65 -5.96 2.87 -1.66
N SER A 66 -5.53 1.63 -1.87
CA SER A 66 -4.33 1.30 -2.66
C SER A 66 -4.72 0.99 -4.10
N ILE A 67 -4.07 1.65 -5.05
CA ILE A 67 -4.24 1.29 -6.47
C ILE A 67 -3.46 0.01 -6.73
N CYS A 68 -4.13 -0.97 -7.34
CA CYS A 68 -3.56 -2.27 -7.63
C CYS A 68 -3.66 -2.61 -9.11
N VAL A 69 -2.87 -3.60 -9.52
CA VAL A 69 -2.93 -4.21 -10.84
C VAL A 69 -3.06 -5.74 -10.73
N PRO A 70 -3.62 -6.44 -11.73
CA PRO A 70 -3.51 -7.89 -11.78
C PRO A 70 -2.03 -8.30 -11.78
N ARG A 71 -1.66 -9.25 -10.93
CA ARG A 71 -0.30 -9.76 -10.82
C ARG A 71 -0.24 -11.25 -11.09
N LYS A 72 0.91 -11.76 -11.53
CA LYS A 72 1.15 -13.20 -11.67
C LYS A 72 1.67 -13.79 -10.36
N PRO A 73 1.35 -15.06 -10.06
CA PRO A 73 1.99 -15.72 -8.92
C PRO A 73 3.51 -15.71 -9.02
N GLY A 74 4.19 -15.43 -7.92
CA GLY A 74 5.65 -15.32 -7.87
C GLY A 74 6.25 -14.05 -8.49
N GLU A 75 5.42 -13.13 -9.00
CA GLU A 75 5.90 -11.81 -9.46
C GLU A 75 6.49 -11.00 -8.30
N ALA A 76 7.59 -10.29 -8.55
CA ALA A 76 8.32 -9.47 -7.57
C ALA A 76 7.59 -8.16 -7.23
N MET A 77 6.31 -8.29 -6.87
CA MET A 77 5.42 -7.22 -6.47
C MET A 77 4.57 -7.73 -5.30
N GLY A 78 4.50 -6.92 -4.24
CA GLY A 78 3.69 -7.23 -3.07
C GLY A 78 2.19 -7.37 -3.40
N GLY A 79 1.49 -8.18 -2.62
CA GLY A 79 0.06 -8.41 -2.76
C GLY A 79 -0.72 -7.71 -1.65
N ILE A 80 -1.86 -7.10 -1.97
CA ILE A 80 -2.80 -6.65 -0.96
C ILE A 80 -3.53 -7.86 -0.39
N ALA A 81 -3.38 -8.09 0.90
CA ALA A 81 -4.02 -9.17 1.62
C ALA A 81 -4.63 -8.66 2.93
N THR A 82 -5.64 -9.37 3.43
CA THR A 82 -6.15 -9.14 4.79
C THR A 82 -5.48 -10.11 5.75
N LEU A 83 -4.66 -9.57 6.64
CA LEU A 83 -4.07 -10.31 7.74
C LEU A 83 -5.06 -10.36 8.90
N THR A 84 -5.27 -11.55 9.46
CA THR A 84 -6.11 -11.74 10.65
C THR A 84 -5.22 -12.13 11.81
N ASN A 85 -5.24 -11.35 12.88
CA ASN A 85 -4.65 -11.72 14.15
C ASN A 85 -5.75 -12.35 15.03
N GLU A 86 -5.76 -13.68 15.11
CA GLU A 86 -6.77 -14.44 15.84
C GLU A 86 -6.70 -14.21 17.36
N ALA A 87 -5.50 -13.98 17.90
CA ALA A 87 -5.30 -13.81 19.35
C ALA A 87 -6.02 -12.57 19.90
N VAL A 88 -6.11 -11.51 19.09
CA VAL A 88 -6.81 -10.25 19.44
C VAL A 88 -8.05 -9.99 18.59
N ASN A 89 -8.46 -10.94 17.75
CA ASN A 89 -9.57 -10.83 16.80
C ASN A 89 -9.55 -9.53 15.97
N GLN A 90 -8.38 -9.16 15.45
CA GLN A 90 -8.20 -7.96 14.62
C GLN A 90 -7.89 -8.33 13.18
N LYS A 91 -8.33 -7.48 12.25
CA LYS A 91 -8.05 -7.62 10.82
C LYS A 91 -7.46 -6.33 10.29
N ILE A 92 -6.46 -6.47 9.43
CA ILE A 92 -5.86 -5.35 8.72
C ILE A 92 -5.65 -5.72 7.26
N THR A 93 -6.08 -4.86 6.34
CA THR A 93 -5.80 -5.00 4.92
C THR A 93 -4.57 -4.18 4.58
N ILE A 94 -3.51 -4.84 4.15
CA ILE A 94 -2.20 -4.23 3.93
C ILE A 94 -1.47 -4.88 2.76
N ASN A 95 -0.48 -4.19 2.24
CA ASN A 95 0.52 -4.78 1.37
C ASN A 95 1.38 -5.78 2.15
N VAL A 96 1.51 -6.98 1.60
CA VAL A 96 2.46 -8.01 2.04
C VAL A 96 3.50 -8.16 0.94
N GLU A 97 4.77 -7.94 1.29
CA GLU A 97 5.87 -8.02 0.33
C GLU A 97 5.96 -9.40 -0.30
N TYR A 98 6.34 -9.46 -1.58
CA TYR A 98 6.33 -10.70 -2.37
C TYR A 98 7.16 -11.83 -1.73
N ASN A 99 8.26 -11.47 -1.05
CA ASN A 99 9.14 -12.40 -0.34
C ASN A 99 8.52 -12.98 0.94
N GLN A 100 7.47 -12.35 1.47
CA GLN A 100 6.72 -12.81 2.65
C GLN A 100 5.38 -13.42 2.28
N LEU A 101 4.78 -12.98 1.17
CA LEU A 101 3.44 -13.37 0.75
C LEU A 101 3.32 -14.89 0.55
N ASP A 102 4.19 -15.49 -0.27
CA ASP A 102 4.08 -16.92 -0.58
C ASP A 102 4.19 -17.83 0.67
N PRO A 103 5.17 -17.66 1.57
CA PRO A 103 5.20 -18.38 2.84
C PRO A 103 3.94 -18.20 3.70
N LEU A 104 3.39 -16.99 3.77
CA LEU A 104 2.15 -16.73 4.54
C LEU A 104 0.95 -17.44 3.92
N LEU A 105 0.82 -17.44 2.60
CA LEU A 105 -0.26 -18.12 1.91
C LEU A 105 -0.18 -19.64 2.08
N LYS A 106 1.02 -20.22 2.00
CA LYS A 106 1.27 -21.65 2.29
C LYS A 106 0.80 -22.06 3.67
N ALA A 107 1.01 -21.19 4.65
CA ALA A 107 0.66 -21.45 6.03
C ALA A 107 -0.83 -21.27 6.34
N SER A 108 -1.56 -20.39 5.64
CA SER A 108 -2.86 -19.90 6.10
C SER A 108 -4.00 -19.91 5.08
N TRP A 109 -3.70 -20.11 3.79
CA TRP A 109 -4.70 -19.95 2.73
C TRP A 109 -4.70 -21.09 1.70
N ASN A 110 -3.54 -21.46 1.16
CA ASN A 110 -3.39 -22.52 0.17
C ASN A 110 -2.01 -23.14 0.32
N GLU A 111 -1.92 -24.46 0.49
CA GLU A 111 -0.66 -25.20 0.65
C GLU A 111 0.34 -25.01 -0.50
N ASN A 112 -0.14 -24.68 -1.70
CA ASN A 112 0.68 -24.39 -2.87
C ASN A 112 1.14 -22.92 -2.92
N GLY A 113 0.71 -22.10 -1.96
CA GLY A 113 1.07 -20.71 -1.80
C GLY A 113 0.27 -19.78 -2.71
N ASP A 114 0.98 -18.86 -3.35
CA ASP A 114 0.40 -17.97 -4.33
C ASP A 114 0.10 -18.74 -5.63
N VAL A 115 -1.18 -18.85 -5.99
CA VAL A 115 -1.62 -19.60 -7.17
C VAL A 115 -2.48 -18.74 -8.09
N ALA A 116 -2.53 -19.14 -9.35
CA ALA A 116 -3.32 -18.45 -10.36
C ALA A 116 -4.81 -18.82 -10.28
N ASP A 117 -5.68 -17.83 -10.51
CA ASP A 117 -7.09 -17.99 -10.77
C ASP A 117 -7.35 -18.48 -12.21
N LYS A 118 -8.63 -18.59 -12.60
CA LYS A 118 -9.03 -18.99 -13.96
C LYS A 118 -8.53 -18.03 -15.05
N SER A 119 -8.22 -16.79 -14.70
CA SER A 119 -7.68 -15.75 -15.59
C SER A 119 -6.15 -15.81 -15.68
N GLY A 120 -5.51 -16.72 -14.93
CA GLY A 120 -4.07 -16.85 -14.85
C GLY A 120 -3.40 -15.81 -13.94
N ASN A 121 -4.14 -15.10 -13.09
CA ASN A 121 -3.61 -14.06 -12.19
C ASN A 121 -3.70 -14.51 -10.73
N SER A 122 -2.89 -13.96 -9.85
CA SER A 122 -3.03 -14.18 -8.41
C SER A 122 -4.38 -13.67 -7.91
N PHE A 123 -4.92 -14.34 -6.90
CA PHE A 123 -6.09 -13.89 -6.14
C PHE A 123 -5.81 -12.60 -5.34
N PHE A 124 -4.54 -12.31 -5.08
CA PHE A 124 -4.11 -11.14 -4.31
C PHE A 124 -3.63 -10.07 -5.27
N PRO A 125 -4.34 -8.93 -5.38
CA PRO A 125 -4.02 -7.90 -6.35
C PRO A 125 -2.68 -7.24 -6.00
N GLY A 126 -1.88 -6.91 -7.01
CA GLY A 126 -0.55 -6.39 -6.83
C GLY A 126 -0.53 -4.92 -6.46
N ASN A 127 0.15 -4.57 -5.39
CA ASN A 127 0.26 -3.20 -4.89
C ASN A 127 1.17 -2.36 -5.80
N SER A 128 0.62 -1.32 -6.42
CA SER A 128 1.40 -0.39 -7.27
C SER A 128 2.11 0.72 -6.47
N ASN A 129 2.02 0.67 -5.13
CA ASN A 129 2.57 1.65 -4.19
C ASN A 129 2.05 3.08 -4.43
N ILE A 130 0.79 3.17 -4.85
CA ILE A 130 0.02 4.40 -4.98
C ILE A 130 -1.12 4.34 -3.98
N ILE A 131 -1.13 5.28 -3.03
CA ILE A 131 -2.00 5.22 -1.85
C ILE A 131 -2.77 6.52 -1.74
N LEU A 132 -4.10 6.42 -1.68
CA LEU A 132 -4.99 7.51 -1.36
C LEU A 132 -5.35 7.40 0.13
N ILE A 133 -5.18 8.49 0.88
CA ILE A 133 -5.52 8.55 2.30
C ILE A 133 -6.44 9.74 2.53
N LYS A 134 -7.52 9.50 3.28
CA LYS A 134 -8.44 10.55 3.74
C LYS A 134 -7.74 11.41 4.81
N VAL A 135 -7.75 12.73 4.62
CA VAL A 135 -7.06 13.68 5.52
C VAL A 135 -7.95 14.08 6.71
N SER A 136 -9.28 13.99 6.54
CA SER A 136 -10.25 14.46 7.53
C SER A 136 -10.87 13.31 8.32
N THR A 137 -10.80 13.43 9.65
CA THR A 137 -11.84 12.98 10.60
C THR A 137 -12.56 14.21 11.13
#